data_AF-A0A1H8AG61-F1
#
_entry.id   AF-A0A1H8AG61-F1
#
_cell.length_a   1.000
_cell.length_b   1.000
_cell.length_c   1.000
_cell.angle_alpha   90.00
_cell.angle_beta   90.00
_cell.angle_gamma   90.00
#
_symmetry.space_group_name_H-M   'P 1'
#
loop_
_entity.id
_entity.type
_entity.pdbx_description
1 polymer ?
#
loop_
_entity_poly.entity_id
_entity_poly.type
_entity_poly.pdbx_seq_one_letter_code
_entity_poly.pdbx_strand_id
1 'polypeptide(L)'
;MIFLTVNVQIDFVSCLVRNSKFQILICVTGIFLSVSNAVATTDTKSLGQLNKHLRIDGELMGSYELWDFFRPEPAVNNNNTYDLWVLRARMGALLTTPVVEVYGQAQYIGLYDLPNDSVAVPGGPLGLGAGYFLINQESTNVHDIFLKQGFAKIKLDSMGIHGASIKLGRFAFADGLEYKTGIAKFDALKQRRIGQRLIGGFNAIYVGRSFDGFSIAYDQPAFNWTVSGLRPTQGALSADGQKQIEDINMIYTALTAKKDAVVPGVEGRLFYINYDDDRDTQVVDNRSLETRPRLNEEKVDLHTIGAHLLSLQQVGPGSIDSLLWGAYQFGRWTDQDHQAWAISAELGYQWSRLPFKPWLRAIYYQSSGDGNAEDNTHKTFFSMVPSGRIFAKFPFFDQMNIRDAFIELNVTPTEKSQVSINLHHLTLANDNDLLYRGLGASTKSGAFGYVGKLSGGSSDVGQLIDISFRYIFNKQLAMRMYYGRAFGGNVIQHNFKGKHNANSFWADFTFSF
;
A
#
# COMPACT_ATOMS: atom_id res chain seq x y z
N MET A 1 -30.05 -0.98 -22.55
CA MET A 1 -29.88 -0.26 -21.28
C MET A 1 -30.18 -1.26 -20.16
N ILE A 2 -29.19 -2.08 -19.79
CA ILE A 2 -29.33 -3.09 -18.74
C ILE A 2 -28.84 -2.42 -17.46
N PHE A 3 -29.76 -2.08 -16.57
CA PHE A 3 -29.42 -1.63 -15.23
C PHE A 3 -28.83 -2.81 -14.48
N LEU A 4 -27.53 -2.75 -14.20
CA LEU A 4 -26.85 -3.66 -13.28
C LEU A 4 -27.31 -3.29 -11.87
N THR A 5 -28.40 -3.91 -11.42
CA THR A 5 -28.88 -3.79 -10.04
C THR A 5 -27.89 -4.52 -9.14
N VAL A 6 -26.92 -3.80 -8.58
CA VAL A 6 -26.05 -4.34 -7.53
C VAL A 6 -26.90 -4.46 -6.27
N ASN A 7 -27.40 -5.67 -6.03
CA ASN A 7 -28.13 -5.99 -4.81
C ASN A 7 -27.10 -6.05 -3.66
N VAL A 8 -26.89 -4.92 -2.97
CA VAL A 8 -26.15 -4.90 -1.70
C VAL A 8 -26.94 -5.78 -0.74
N GLN A 9 -26.32 -6.86 -0.28
CA GLN A 9 -26.99 -7.86 0.55
C GLN A 9 -27.47 -7.19 1.85
N ILE A 10 -28.78 -6.94 1.96
CA ILE A 10 -29.42 -6.22 3.08
C ILE A 10 -29.09 -6.86 4.42
N ASP A 11 -28.86 -8.18 4.44
CA ASP A 11 -28.44 -8.93 5.63
C ASP A 11 -27.08 -8.48 6.17
N PHE A 12 -26.12 -8.11 5.31
CA PHE A 12 -24.80 -7.62 5.73
C PHE A 12 -24.90 -6.23 6.39
N VAL A 13 -25.70 -5.33 5.81
CA VAL A 13 -25.92 -3.98 6.35
C VAL A 13 -26.73 -4.05 7.66
N SER A 14 -27.72 -4.93 7.75
CA SER A 14 -28.51 -5.11 8.97
C SER A 14 -27.71 -5.75 10.10
N CYS A 15 -26.79 -6.66 9.79
CA CYS A 15 -25.83 -7.23 10.73
C CYS A 15 -24.85 -6.16 11.25
N LEU A 16 -24.37 -5.26 10.38
CA LEU A 16 -23.50 -4.15 10.73
C LEU A 16 -24.11 -3.24 11.82
N VAL A 17 -25.38 -2.85 11.64
CA VAL A 17 -26.08 -1.92 12.55
C VAL A 17 -26.46 -2.58 13.88
N ARG A 18 -26.69 -3.90 13.89
CA ARG A 18 -27.07 -4.67 15.10
C ARG A 18 -25.88 -5.17 15.91
N ASN A 19 -24.65 -5.09 15.38
CA ASN A 19 -23.45 -5.51 16.10
C ASN A 19 -23.14 -4.50 17.23
N SER A 20 -23.15 -4.97 18.48
CA SER A 20 -22.80 -4.16 19.66
C SER A 20 -21.39 -3.56 19.56
N LYS A 21 -20.48 -4.23 18.84
CA LYS A 21 -19.14 -3.71 18.53
C LYS A 21 -19.20 -2.50 17.58
N PHE A 22 -20.11 -2.47 16.60
CA PHE A 22 -20.29 -1.29 15.71
C PHE A 22 -20.85 -0.07 16.48
N GLN A 23 -21.64 -0.29 17.52
CA GLN A 23 -22.07 0.79 18.42
C GLN A 23 -20.90 1.37 19.23
N ILE A 24 -19.90 0.56 19.58
CA ILE A 24 -18.64 1.04 20.17
C ILE A 24 -17.87 1.91 19.18
N LEU A 25 -17.86 1.61 17.88
CA LEU A 25 -17.27 2.50 16.86
C LEU A 25 -17.92 3.89 16.89
N ILE A 26 -19.26 3.94 17.01
CA ILE A 26 -20.02 5.19 17.11
C ILE A 26 -19.69 5.92 18.42
N CYS A 27 -19.56 5.22 19.55
CA CYS A 27 -19.16 5.83 20.83
C CYS A 27 -17.72 6.35 20.80
N VAL A 28 -16.78 5.59 20.24
CA VAL A 28 -15.39 6.00 20.01
C VAL A 28 -15.34 7.21 19.07
N THR A 29 -16.17 7.22 18.02
CA THR A 29 -16.38 8.40 17.15
C THR A 29 -16.91 9.58 17.94
N GLY A 30 -17.84 9.36 18.88
CA GLY A 30 -18.34 10.37 19.81
C GLY A 30 -17.24 10.95 20.71
N ILE A 31 -16.31 10.11 21.19
CA ILE A 31 -15.12 10.54 21.96
C ILE A 31 -14.17 11.33 21.07
N PHE A 32 -13.90 10.90 19.84
CA PHE A 32 -13.09 11.67 18.89
C PHE A 32 -13.71 13.03 18.56
N LEU A 33 -15.04 13.08 18.38
CA LEU A 33 -15.77 14.32 18.15
C LEU A 33 -15.71 15.25 19.37
N SER A 34 -15.86 14.72 20.59
CA SER A 34 -15.78 15.53 21.82
C SER A 34 -14.37 16.05 22.09
N VAL A 35 -13.32 15.25 21.88
CA VAL A 35 -11.91 15.70 21.94
C VAL A 35 -11.64 16.76 20.88
N SER A 36 -12.11 16.58 19.65
CA SER A 36 -11.90 17.58 18.58
C SER A 36 -12.56 18.93 18.89
N ASN A 37 -13.75 18.92 19.50
CA ASN A 37 -14.45 20.13 19.92
C ASN A 37 -13.79 20.79 21.14
N ALA A 38 -13.21 20.01 22.05
CA ALA A 38 -12.46 20.53 23.20
C ALA A 38 -11.12 21.20 22.81
N VAL A 39 -10.52 20.77 21.70
CA VAL A 39 -9.22 21.27 21.19
C VAL A 39 -9.38 22.42 20.18
N ALA A 40 -10.62 22.77 19.79
CA ALA A 40 -10.91 23.90 18.91
C ALA A 40 -10.74 25.25 19.65
N THR A 41 -9.51 25.62 19.99
CA THR A 41 -9.17 26.97 20.48
C THR A 41 -8.86 27.90 19.32
N THR A 42 -9.18 29.18 19.51
CA THR A 42 -9.08 30.30 18.55
C THR A 42 -7.64 30.78 18.28
N ASP A 43 -6.64 29.95 18.54
CA ASP A 43 -5.24 30.37 18.48
C ASP A 43 -4.69 30.31 17.05
N THR A 44 -3.93 31.34 16.65
CA THR A 44 -3.39 31.49 15.29
C THR A 44 -2.16 30.63 15.01
N LYS A 45 -1.65 29.93 16.03
CA LYS A 45 -0.57 28.95 15.89
C LYS A 45 -1.14 27.62 15.41
N SER A 46 -0.49 26.99 14.43
CA SER A 46 -0.82 25.62 14.06
C SER A 46 -0.72 24.71 15.29
N LEU A 47 -1.74 23.88 15.51
CA LEU A 47 -1.79 22.93 16.61
C LEU A 47 -0.46 22.16 16.71
N GLY A 48 0.11 22.07 17.92
CA GLY A 48 1.41 21.43 18.15
C GLY A 48 2.66 22.30 17.90
N GLN A 49 2.57 23.51 17.35
CA GLN A 49 3.73 24.40 17.23
C GLN A 49 4.08 25.02 18.59
N LEU A 50 5.20 24.60 19.19
CA LEU A 50 5.64 25.08 20.51
C LEU A 50 6.40 26.40 20.40
N ASN A 51 7.33 26.50 19.45
CA ASN A 51 8.10 27.71 19.14
C ASN A 51 8.52 27.72 17.67
N LYS A 52 9.28 28.72 17.19
CA LYS A 52 9.69 28.82 15.77
C LYS A 52 10.49 27.61 15.21
N HIS A 53 11.04 26.76 16.07
CA HIS A 53 11.88 25.63 15.69
C HIS A 53 11.24 24.28 16.05
N LEU A 54 10.50 24.20 17.15
CA LEU A 54 9.96 22.95 17.67
C LEU A 54 8.46 22.82 17.42
N ARG A 55 8.08 21.71 16.81
CA ARG A 55 6.70 21.29 16.60
C ARG A 55 6.48 19.89 17.15
N ILE A 56 5.33 19.65 17.74
CA ILE A 56 4.80 18.32 18.06
C ILE A 56 3.72 18.00 17.03
N ASP A 57 3.66 16.74 16.62
CA ASP A 57 2.56 16.19 15.81
C ASP A 57 2.02 14.91 16.44
N GLY A 58 0.76 14.61 16.16
CA GLY A 58 0.16 13.38 16.63
C GLY A 58 -0.89 12.82 15.68
N GLU A 59 -1.10 11.52 15.77
CA GLU A 59 -2.15 10.79 15.06
C GLU A 59 -2.80 9.79 16.00
N LEU A 60 -4.13 9.69 15.97
CA LEU A 60 -4.86 8.60 16.56
C LEU A 60 -5.85 8.06 15.53
N MET A 61 -5.71 6.78 15.19
CA MET A 61 -6.53 6.09 14.21
C MET A 61 -7.19 4.88 14.85
N GLY A 62 -8.53 4.82 14.80
CA GLY A 62 -9.30 3.62 15.09
C GLY A 62 -9.84 3.04 13.79
N SER A 63 -9.76 1.72 13.62
CA SER A 63 -10.36 1.03 12.47
C SER A 63 -11.07 -0.25 12.88
N TYR A 64 -12.18 -0.50 12.20
CA TYR A 64 -12.94 -1.74 12.27
C TYR A 64 -12.94 -2.40 10.91
N GLU A 65 -12.64 -3.69 10.83
CA GLU A 65 -12.75 -4.47 9.61
C GLU A 65 -13.72 -5.64 9.76
N LEU A 66 -14.40 -5.95 8.66
CA LEU A 66 -15.21 -7.13 8.45
C LEU A 66 -14.73 -7.87 7.22
N TRP A 67 -14.56 -9.16 7.39
CA TRP A 67 -14.12 -10.06 6.34
C TRP A 67 -15.14 -11.17 6.16
N ASP A 68 -15.43 -11.45 4.89
CA ASP A 68 -16.14 -12.64 4.45
C ASP A 68 -15.39 -13.16 3.23
N PHE A 69 -14.32 -13.91 3.47
CA PHE A 69 -13.34 -14.30 2.47
C PHE A 69 -13.77 -15.52 1.64
N PHE A 70 -12.96 -15.90 0.65
CA PHE A 70 -13.12 -17.18 -0.04
C PHE A 70 -12.89 -18.35 0.92
N ARG A 71 -13.53 -19.50 0.67
CA ARG A 71 -13.46 -20.67 1.56
C ARG A 71 -12.91 -21.91 0.84
N PRO A 72 -11.76 -22.45 1.27
CA PRO A 72 -11.27 -23.72 0.76
C PRO A 72 -12.08 -24.89 1.31
N GLU A 73 -12.20 -25.95 0.51
CA GLU A 73 -12.92 -27.16 0.89
C GLU A 73 -12.34 -28.39 0.17
N PRO A 74 -12.01 -29.49 0.88
CA PRO A 74 -12.01 -29.62 2.33
C PRO A 74 -10.85 -28.85 2.99
N ALA A 75 -11.08 -28.29 4.17
CA ALA A 75 -10.04 -27.68 5.00
C ALA A 75 -10.50 -27.61 6.46
N VAL A 76 -9.55 -27.71 7.39
CA VAL A 76 -9.78 -27.37 8.82
C VAL A 76 -9.42 -25.91 9.07
N ASN A 77 -9.94 -25.32 10.16
CA ASN A 77 -9.72 -23.90 10.51
C ASN A 77 -10.01 -22.96 9.33
N ASN A 78 -11.13 -23.21 8.65
CA ASN A 78 -11.54 -22.49 7.45
C ASN A 78 -12.70 -21.52 7.71
N ASN A 79 -12.85 -21.01 8.93
CA ASN A 79 -13.76 -19.90 9.18
C ASN A 79 -13.33 -18.74 8.28
N ASN A 80 -14.20 -18.35 7.36
CA ASN A 80 -13.90 -17.33 6.37
C ASN A 80 -14.57 -16.01 6.72
N THR A 81 -15.30 -15.94 7.85
CA THR A 81 -16.02 -14.73 8.27
C THR A 81 -15.58 -14.31 9.67
N TYR A 82 -15.06 -13.10 9.80
CA TYR A 82 -14.60 -12.56 11.07
C TYR A 82 -14.60 -11.03 11.07
N ASP A 83 -14.45 -10.44 12.25
CA ASP A 83 -14.26 -9.02 12.47
C ASP A 83 -12.99 -8.76 13.28
N LEU A 84 -12.41 -7.57 13.14
CA LEU A 84 -11.23 -7.17 13.94
C LEU A 84 -11.22 -5.67 14.20
N TRP A 85 -10.45 -5.29 15.21
CA TRP A 85 -10.23 -3.89 15.58
C TRP A 85 -8.76 -3.53 15.49
N VAL A 86 -8.52 -2.30 15.08
CA VAL A 86 -7.18 -1.72 15.01
C VAL A 86 -7.16 -0.38 15.73
N LEU A 87 -6.19 -0.20 16.60
CA LEU A 87 -5.86 1.09 17.19
C LEU A 87 -4.42 1.45 16.85
N ARG A 88 -4.20 2.62 16.26
CA ARG A 88 -2.86 3.15 16.02
C ARG A 88 -2.75 4.54 16.62
N ALA A 89 -1.72 4.78 17.41
CA ALA A 89 -1.40 6.11 17.91
C ALA A 89 0.04 6.48 17.52
N ARG A 90 0.27 7.74 17.20
CA ARG A 90 1.60 8.29 16.94
C ARG A 90 1.77 9.60 17.68
N MET A 91 2.98 9.82 18.17
CA MET A 91 3.39 11.08 18.75
C MET A 91 4.80 11.39 18.24
N GLY A 92 4.96 12.57 17.66
CA GLY A 92 6.20 13.02 17.04
C GLY A 92 6.63 14.39 17.54
N ALA A 93 7.94 14.64 17.49
CA ALA A 93 8.54 15.94 17.74
C ALA A 93 9.55 16.26 16.63
N LEU A 94 9.36 17.42 15.98
CA LEU A 94 10.18 17.95 14.90
C LEU A 94 10.87 19.23 15.35
N LEU A 95 12.20 19.19 15.38
CA LEU A 95 13.05 20.38 15.47
C LEU A 95 13.47 20.80 14.06
N THR A 96 13.20 22.04 13.67
CA THR A 96 13.58 22.62 12.38
C THR A 96 14.41 23.87 12.58
N THR A 97 15.60 23.87 12.00
CA THR A 97 16.50 25.02 11.91
C THR A 97 16.87 25.27 10.43
N PRO A 98 17.60 26.36 10.12
CA PRO A 98 18.11 26.59 8.77
C PRO A 98 19.09 25.51 8.27
N VAL A 99 19.77 24.79 9.18
CA VAL A 99 20.83 23.83 8.82
C VAL A 99 20.41 22.37 9.06
N VAL A 100 19.52 22.11 10.02
CA VAL A 100 19.12 20.75 10.39
C VAL A 100 17.64 20.65 10.73
N GLU A 101 17.03 19.54 10.31
CA GLU A 101 15.77 19.01 10.81
C GLU A 101 16.03 17.73 11.60
N VAL A 102 15.53 17.63 12.83
CA VAL A 102 15.61 16.41 13.65
C VAL A 102 14.20 15.99 14.00
N TYR A 103 13.88 14.72 13.76
CA TYR A 103 12.55 14.17 13.99
C TYR A 103 12.61 12.87 14.77
N GLY A 104 11.80 12.77 15.82
CA GLY A 104 11.54 11.54 16.55
C GLY A 104 10.04 11.28 16.63
N GLN A 105 9.60 10.06 16.37
CA GLN A 105 8.21 9.65 16.44
C GLN A 105 8.07 8.24 17.00
N ALA A 106 7.27 8.09 18.05
CA ALA A 106 6.84 6.80 18.56
C ALA A 106 5.51 6.40 17.92
N GLN A 107 5.30 5.10 17.73
CA GLN A 107 4.01 4.55 17.31
C GLN A 107 3.59 3.44 18.27
N TYR A 108 2.35 3.53 18.73
CA TYR A 108 1.59 2.40 19.26
C TYR A 108 0.76 1.75 18.16
N ILE A 109 0.70 0.43 18.15
CA ILE A 109 -0.24 -0.34 17.32
C ILE A 109 -0.89 -1.42 18.18
N GLY A 110 -2.19 -1.59 18.04
CA GLY A 110 -2.99 -2.65 18.66
C GLY A 110 -3.88 -3.29 17.60
N LEU A 111 -3.85 -4.62 17.51
CA LEU A 111 -4.70 -5.47 16.70
C LEU A 111 -5.49 -6.36 17.67
N TYR A 112 -6.81 -6.33 17.60
CA TYR A 112 -7.68 -7.03 18.55
C TYR A 112 -8.71 -7.87 17.83
N ASP A 113 -9.12 -8.96 18.48
CA ASP A 113 -10.02 -9.98 17.94
C ASP A 113 -9.50 -10.59 16.63
N LEU A 114 -8.19 -10.79 16.51
CA LEU A 114 -7.64 -11.52 15.35
C LEU A 114 -8.21 -12.96 15.33
N PRO A 115 -8.62 -13.46 14.16
CA PRO A 115 -9.33 -14.73 14.07
C PRO A 115 -8.38 -15.93 14.25
N ASN A 116 -8.65 -16.80 15.22
CA ASN A 116 -7.83 -17.97 15.55
C ASN A 116 -8.24 -19.27 14.83
N ASP A 117 -9.29 -19.21 14.01
CA ASP A 117 -9.88 -20.34 13.28
C ASP A 117 -10.00 -20.08 11.77
N SER A 118 -9.23 -19.11 11.27
CA SER A 118 -9.28 -18.62 9.88
C SER A 118 -7.96 -18.82 9.11
N VAL A 119 -7.07 -19.68 9.63
CA VAL A 119 -5.87 -20.15 8.90
C VAL A 119 -6.15 -21.57 8.42
N ALA A 120 -6.60 -21.69 7.18
CA ALA A 120 -7.09 -22.95 6.64
C ALA A 120 -5.95 -23.95 6.37
N VAL A 121 -6.18 -25.22 6.68
CA VAL A 121 -5.23 -26.31 6.37
C VAL A 121 -5.93 -27.40 5.55
N PRO A 122 -5.52 -27.65 4.28
CA PRO A 122 -4.66 -26.78 3.48
C PRO A 122 -5.38 -25.48 3.08
N GLY A 123 -4.65 -24.38 2.85
CA GLY A 123 -5.28 -23.13 2.40
C GLY A 123 -4.53 -21.85 2.77
N GLY A 124 -3.87 -21.83 3.93
CA GLY A 124 -3.22 -20.65 4.48
C GLY A 124 -4.22 -19.63 5.03
N PRO A 125 -3.76 -18.40 5.35
CA PRO A 125 -4.59 -17.37 5.97
C PRO A 125 -5.71 -16.90 5.04
N LEU A 126 -6.93 -16.87 5.57
CA LEU A 126 -8.12 -16.40 4.86
C LEU A 126 -8.31 -14.89 5.05
N GLY A 127 -7.55 -14.08 4.32
CA GLY A 127 -7.58 -12.62 4.41
C GLY A 127 -6.56 -12.03 5.39
N LEU A 128 -6.57 -10.71 5.57
CA LEU A 128 -5.51 -10.03 6.33
C LEU A 128 -5.55 -10.33 7.83
N GLY A 129 -6.73 -10.47 8.42
CA GLY A 129 -6.88 -10.78 9.86
C GLY A 129 -6.19 -12.09 10.23
N ALA A 130 -6.44 -13.15 9.45
CA ALA A 130 -5.76 -14.43 9.59
C ALA A 130 -4.25 -14.33 9.33
N GLY A 131 -3.83 -13.45 8.40
CA GLY A 131 -2.41 -13.15 8.15
C GLY A 131 -1.73 -12.48 9.35
N TYR A 132 -2.40 -11.54 10.01
CA TYR A 132 -1.92 -10.95 11.26
C TYR A 132 -1.82 -12.00 12.37
N PHE A 133 -2.85 -12.85 12.53
CA PHE A 133 -2.83 -13.92 13.53
C PHE A 133 -1.61 -14.84 13.35
N LEU A 134 -1.40 -15.34 12.14
CA LEU A 134 -0.32 -16.27 11.82
C LEU A 134 1.08 -15.68 12.05
N ILE A 135 1.29 -14.41 11.68
CA ILE A 135 2.61 -13.76 11.79
C ILE A 135 2.93 -13.31 13.23
N ASN A 136 1.92 -13.03 14.05
CA ASN A 136 2.10 -12.51 15.41
C ASN A 136 1.89 -13.59 16.48
N GLN A 137 2.56 -14.73 16.29
CA GLN A 137 2.62 -15.82 17.28
C GLN A 137 1.25 -16.41 17.65
N GLU A 138 0.31 -16.42 16.71
CA GLU A 138 -1.03 -16.98 16.91
C GLU A 138 -1.78 -16.33 18.10
N SER A 139 -1.49 -15.05 18.35
CA SER A 139 -2.21 -14.26 19.36
C SER A 139 -3.43 -13.59 18.75
N THR A 140 -4.56 -13.67 19.46
CA THR A 140 -5.80 -12.96 19.09
C THR A 140 -5.75 -11.47 19.41
N ASN A 141 -4.83 -11.05 20.28
CA ASN A 141 -4.64 -9.66 20.68
C ASN A 141 -3.15 -9.33 20.69
N VAL A 142 -2.74 -8.41 19.83
CA VAL A 142 -1.34 -8.05 19.60
C VAL A 142 -1.20 -6.56 19.75
N HIS A 143 -0.18 -6.12 20.48
CA HIS A 143 0.11 -4.70 20.61
C HIS A 143 1.60 -4.46 20.79
N ASP A 144 2.09 -3.32 20.31
CA ASP A 144 3.48 -2.91 20.45
C ASP A 144 3.63 -1.38 20.46
N ILE A 145 4.70 -0.90 21.09
CA ILE A 145 5.16 0.50 21.04
C ILE A 145 6.60 0.51 20.55
N PHE A 146 6.86 1.25 19.46
CA PHE A 146 8.18 1.28 18.87
C PHE A 146 8.54 2.65 18.28
N LEU A 147 9.84 2.85 18.04
CA LEU A 147 10.36 4.00 17.33
C LEU A 147 10.00 3.89 15.85
N LYS A 148 9.02 4.69 15.44
CA LYS A 148 8.53 4.77 14.07
C LYS A 148 9.53 5.52 13.20
N GLN A 149 9.93 6.70 13.63
CA GLN A 149 10.91 7.53 12.91
C GLN A 149 11.87 8.16 13.92
N GLY A 150 13.12 8.29 13.52
CA GLY A 150 14.21 8.83 14.32
C GLY A 150 15.32 9.22 13.37
N PHE A 151 15.30 10.44 12.85
CA PHE A 151 16.24 10.88 11.83
C PHE A 151 16.74 12.30 12.04
N ALA A 152 17.92 12.57 11.48
CA ALA A 152 18.42 13.92 11.26
C ALA A 152 18.54 14.16 9.75
N LYS A 153 18.06 15.32 9.29
CA LYS A 153 18.19 15.81 7.92
C LYS A 153 18.99 17.09 7.92
N ILE A 154 20.18 17.04 7.36
CA ILE A 154 21.12 18.16 7.22
C ILE A 154 20.81 18.85 5.89
N LYS A 155 20.63 20.17 5.92
CA LYS A 155 20.45 21.04 4.75
C LYS A 155 21.80 21.64 4.39
N LEU A 156 22.17 21.57 3.11
CA LEU A 156 23.48 22.01 2.65
C LEU A 156 23.45 23.43 2.05
N ASP A 157 22.33 24.15 2.19
CA ASP A 157 22.18 25.53 1.73
C ASP A 157 23.24 26.47 2.33
N SER A 158 23.59 26.29 3.60
CA SER A 158 24.65 27.08 4.26
C SER A 158 26.06 26.74 3.79
N MET A 159 26.24 25.61 3.09
CA MET A 159 27.50 25.18 2.48
C MET A 159 27.57 25.57 1.00
N GLY A 160 26.61 26.36 0.49
CA GLY A 160 26.53 26.80 -0.90
C GLY A 160 25.92 25.79 -1.88
N ILE A 161 25.46 24.63 -1.40
CA ILE A 161 24.81 23.60 -2.23
C ILE A 161 23.29 23.71 -2.04
N HIS A 162 22.70 24.74 -2.64
CA HIS A 162 21.28 25.05 -2.50
C HIS A 162 20.37 23.88 -2.91
N GLY A 163 19.37 23.56 -2.08
CA GLY A 163 18.43 22.47 -2.34
C GLY A 163 18.99 21.05 -2.12
N ALA A 164 20.25 20.91 -1.70
CA ALA A 164 20.81 19.63 -1.30
C ALA A 164 20.55 19.32 0.19
N SER A 165 20.24 18.06 0.50
CA SER A 165 20.07 17.59 1.86
C SER A 165 20.47 16.13 2.04
N ILE A 166 20.90 15.78 3.25
CA ILE A 166 21.28 14.43 3.66
C ILE A 166 20.43 14.05 4.87
N LYS A 167 19.67 12.96 4.76
CA LYS A 167 18.87 12.37 5.83
C LYS A 167 19.51 11.07 6.30
N LEU A 168 19.65 10.90 7.62
CA LEU A 168 20.27 9.74 8.26
C LEU A 168 19.40 9.24 9.42
N GLY A 169 19.27 7.92 9.56
CA GLY A 169 18.57 7.27 10.67
C GLY A 169 17.38 6.44 10.19
N ARG A 170 16.32 6.38 11.01
CA ARG A 170 15.07 5.67 10.72
C ARG A 170 14.02 6.63 10.17
N PHE A 171 13.54 6.41 8.95
CA PHE A 171 12.54 7.28 8.34
C PHE A 171 11.53 6.52 7.48
N ALA A 172 10.37 7.14 7.26
CA ALA A 172 9.46 6.66 6.23
C ALA A 172 10.01 6.97 4.84
N PHE A 173 9.94 6.01 3.94
CA PHE A 173 10.33 6.15 2.54
C PHE A 173 9.19 5.68 1.62
N ALA A 174 9.03 6.37 0.51
CA ALA A 174 7.99 6.12 -0.48
C ALA A 174 8.54 6.45 -1.86
N ASP A 175 8.81 5.43 -2.67
CA ASP A 175 9.26 5.65 -4.04
C ASP A 175 8.20 6.40 -4.86
N GLY A 176 8.62 7.28 -5.76
CA GLY A 176 7.73 8.09 -6.61
C GLY A 176 7.18 9.35 -5.96
N LEU A 177 7.57 9.64 -4.70
CA LEU A 177 7.16 10.81 -3.91
C LEU A 177 8.35 11.63 -3.40
N GLU A 178 9.46 11.65 -4.14
CA GLU A 178 10.71 12.31 -3.76
C GLU A 178 10.54 13.83 -3.57
N TYR A 179 9.59 14.43 -4.30
CA TYR A 179 9.24 15.84 -4.19
C TYR A 179 7.74 16.06 -4.35
N LYS A 180 7.25 17.21 -3.89
CA LYS A 180 5.87 17.66 -4.05
C LYS A 180 5.80 18.83 -5.03
N THR A 181 4.77 18.84 -5.88
CA THR A 181 4.54 19.96 -6.81
C THR A 181 3.82 21.13 -6.16
N GLY A 182 3.06 20.89 -5.10
CA GLY A 182 2.14 21.88 -4.52
C GLY A 182 0.80 21.96 -5.26
N ILE A 183 0.66 21.26 -6.38
CA ILE A 183 -0.59 21.18 -7.15
C ILE A 183 -1.39 19.98 -6.63
N ALA A 184 -2.42 20.25 -5.82
CA ALA A 184 -3.15 19.23 -5.07
C ALA A 184 -3.63 18.03 -5.92
N LYS A 185 -4.18 18.27 -7.12
CA LYS A 185 -4.63 17.18 -8.01
C LYS A 185 -3.46 16.34 -8.54
N PHE A 186 -2.35 16.97 -8.89
CA PHE A 186 -1.17 16.28 -9.41
C PHE A 186 -0.47 15.46 -8.32
N ASP A 187 -0.31 16.04 -7.13
CA ASP A 187 0.26 15.33 -5.98
C ASP A 187 -0.65 14.16 -5.54
N ALA A 188 -1.97 14.32 -5.61
CA ALA A 188 -2.92 13.22 -5.36
C ALA A 188 -2.83 12.11 -6.41
N LEU A 189 -2.61 12.45 -7.68
CA LEU A 189 -2.34 11.47 -8.74
C LEU A 189 -1.07 10.68 -8.46
N LYS A 190 0.04 11.37 -8.16
CA LYS A 190 1.31 10.72 -7.79
C LYS A 190 1.11 9.78 -6.61
N GLN A 191 0.48 10.26 -5.54
CA GLN A 191 0.26 9.46 -4.33
C GLN A 191 -0.57 8.20 -4.57
N ARG A 192 -1.62 8.28 -5.40
CA ARG A 192 -2.53 7.15 -5.64
C ARG A 192 -2.02 6.18 -6.70
N ARG A 193 -1.30 6.67 -7.70
CA ARG A 193 -1.02 5.90 -8.94
C ARG A 193 0.44 5.53 -9.13
N ILE A 194 1.37 6.20 -8.45
CA ILE A 194 2.81 5.95 -8.60
C ILE A 194 3.44 5.60 -7.26
N GLY A 195 3.11 6.38 -6.23
CA GLY A 195 3.77 6.33 -4.93
C GLY A 195 3.71 4.95 -4.28
N GLN A 196 4.82 4.53 -3.68
CA GLN A 196 4.92 3.32 -2.84
C GLN A 196 4.61 2.01 -3.58
N ARG A 197 4.77 2.00 -4.91
CA ARG A 197 4.48 0.84 -5.76
C ARG A 197 5.52 -0.26 -5.60
N LEU A 198 6.79 0.09 -5.40
CA LEU A 198 7.89 -0.87 -5.28
C LEU A 198 8.55 -0.80 -3.90
N ILE A 199 8.70 0.41 -3.34
CA ILE A 199 9.20 0.62 -1.98
C ILE A 199 8.24 1.52 -1.24
N GLY A 200 7.52 0.94 -0.29
CA GLY A 200 6.47 1.62 0.46
C GLY A 200 6.62 1.43 1.96
N GLY A 201 6.62 2.57 2.67
CA GLY A 201 6.63 2.60 4.12
C GLY A 201 5.24 2.68 4.77
N PHE A 202 4.23 3.37 4.19
CA PHE A 202 3.08 3.82 5.01
C PHE A 202 1.67 4.05 4.44
N ASN A 203 0.73 3.86 5.39
CA ASN A 203 -0.67 4.30 5.55
C ASN A 203 -1.78 3.57 4.78
N ALA A 204 -1.44 2.65 3.90
CA ALA A 204 -2.46 1.75 3.31
C ALA A 204 -2.73 0.52 4.20
N ILE A 205 -1.76 0.13 5.04
CA ILE A 205 -1.82 -0.99 5.99
C ILE A 205 -1.60 -0.50 7.43
N TYR A 206 -2.07 -1.28 8.41
CA TYR A 206 -2.16 -0.83 9.80
C TYR A 206 -0.80 -0.72 10.48
N VAL A 207 -0.01 -1.78 10.43
CA VAL A 207 1.38 -1.75 10.89
C VAL A 207 2.26 -1.29 9.73
N GLY A 208 2.61 -0.01 9.67
CA GLY A 208 3.50 0.45 8.61
C GLY A 208 4.99 0.26 8.96
N ARG A 209 5.81 0.26 7.92
CA ARG A 209 7.24 -0.06 7.92
C ARG A 209 8.08 1.21 7.81
N SER A 210 9.22 1.24 8.49
CA SER A 210 10.24 2.27 8.26
C SER A 210 11.46 1.69 7.58
N PHE A 211 12.38 2.58 7.24
CA PHE A 211 13.67 2.20 6.69
C PHE A 211 14.76 2.84 7.53
N ASP A 212 15.75 2.03 7.89
CA ASP A 212 16.99 2.48 8.49
C ASP A 212 18.01 2.70 7.36
N GLY A 213 18.73 3.82 7.40
CA GLY A 213 19.80 4.09 6.44
C GLY A 213 19.98 5.57 6.15
N PHE A 214 20.18 5.90 4.88
CA PHE A 214 20.40 7.27 4.43
C PHE A 214 19.58 7.63 3.19
N SER A 215 19.35 8.93 3.00
CA SER A 215 18.76 9.48 1.77
C SER A 215 19.37 10.84 1.47
N ILE A 216 19.94 11.01 0.29
CA ILE A 216 20.51 12.24 -0.23
C ILE A 216 19.57 12.76 -1.31
N ALA A 217 19.15 14.01 -1.20
CA ALA A 217 18.28 14.64 -2.19
C ALA A 217 18.90 15.96 -2.67
N TYR A 218 18.89 16.18 -3.98
CA TYR A 218 19.22 17.44 -4.62
C TYR A 218 17.99 17.95 -5.38
N ASP A 219 17.31 18.94 -4.81
CA ASP A 219 16.03 19.44 -5.30
C ASP A 219 16.20 20.84 -5.90
N GLN A 220 15.97 20.94 -7.21
CA GLN A 220 16.04 22.19 -7.98
C GLN A 220 14.67 22.54 -8.56
N PRO A 221 14.42 23.78 -9.01
CA PRO A 221 13.14 24.14 -9.62
C PRO A 221 12.73 23.25 -10.81
N ALA A 222 13.69 22.79 -11.61
CA ALA A 222 13.45 21.98 -12.81
C ALA A 222 13.51 20.46 -12.58
N PHE A 223 14.23 19.98 -11.57
CA PHE A 223 14.42 18.54 -11.35
C PHE A 223 14.64 18.18 -9.89
N ASN A 224 14.46 16.91 -9.57
CA ASN A 224 14.84 16.31 -8.31
C ASN A 224 15.74 15.10 -8.59
N TRP A 225 16.85 14.98 -7.87
CA TRP A 225 17.63 13.74 -7.81
C TRP A 225 17.69 13.24 -6.38
N THR A 226 17.29 11.99 -6.16
CA THR A 226 17.35 11.34 -4.85
C THR A 226 18.12 10.04 -4.94
N VAL A 227 19.00 9.78 -3.97
CA VAL A 227 19.72 8.52 -3.77
C VAL A 227 19.51 8.05 -2.34
N SER A 228 19.19 6.78 -2.11
CA SER A 228 18.98 6.23 -0.78
C SER A 228 19.59 4.85 -0.62
N GLY A 229 20.14 4.56 0.54
CA GLY A 229 20.46 3.20 1.00
C GLY A 229 19.55 2.84 2.16
N LEU A 230 18.82 1.73 2.04
CA LEU A 230 17.67 1.41 2.88
C LEU A 230 17.71 -0.04 3.37
N ARG A 231 17.42 -0.24 4.65
CA ARG A 231 17.03 -1.54 5.23
C ARG A 231 15.63 -1.43 5.82
N PRO A 232 14.70 -2.32 5.45
CA PRO A 232 13.34 -2.26 5.96
C PRO A 232 13.28 -2.66 7.44
N THR A 233 12.36 -2.08 8.19
CA THR A 233 11.93 -2.65 9.48
C THR A 233 10.88 -3.74 9.25
N GLN A 234 10.64 -4.56 10.27
CA GLN A 234 9.41 -5.32 10.37
C GLN A 234 8.20 -4.37 10.37
N GLY A 235 7.05 -4.92 9.98
CA GLY A 235 5.82 -4.19 9.71
C GLY A 235 4.97 -4.96 8.72
N ALA A 236 4.06 -4.27 8.05
CA ALA A 236 3.01 -4.84 7.21
C ALA A 236 2.08 -5.78 7.98
N LEU A 237 2.48 -7.04 8.17
CA LEU A 237 1.74 -8.03 8.95
C LEU A 237 2.31 -8.25 10.36
N SER A 238 3.55 -7.86 10.62
CA SER A 238 4.16 -8.01 11.96
C SER A 238 3.98 -6.75 12.79
N ALA A 239 3.54 -6.88 14.04
CA ALA A 239 3.41 -5.78 14.99
C ALA A 239 4.76 -5.31 15.58
N ASP A 240 5.79 -6.15 15.52
CA ASP A 240 7.16 -5.90 16.04
C ASP A 240 7.92 -4.84 15.22
N GLY A 241 7.35 -3.64 15.05
CA GLY A 241 7.85 -2.63 14.13
C GLY A 241 9.20 -2.00 14.51
N GLN A 242 9.72 -2.31 15.71
CA GLN A 242 11.05 -1.87 16.14
C GLN A 242 12.18 -2.60 15.41
N LYS A 243 11.99 -3.89 15.09
CA LYS A 243 13.03 -4.77 14.55
C LYS A 243 13.36 -4.38 13.12
N GLN A 244 14.65 -4.30 12.81
CA GLN A 244 15.11 -4.24 11.42
C GLN A 244 14.93 -5.62 10.77
N ILE A 245 14.87 -5.65 9.45
CA ILE A 245 15.10 -6.84 8.64
C ILE A 245 16.48 -6.63 8.02
N GLU A 246 17.51 -7.00 8.78
CA GLU A 246 18.92 -6.70 8.49
C GLU A 246 19.45 -7.36 7.19
N ASP A 247 18.87 -8.49 6.83
CA ASP A 247 19.20 -9.33 5.66
C ASP A 247 18.42 -8.90 4.40
N ILE A 248 17.86 -7.68 4.39
CA ILE A 248 17.38 -7.03 3.17
C ILE A 248 18.11 -5.70 3.00
N ASN A 249 18.88 -5.59 1.92
CA ASN A 249 19.57 -4.36 1.53
C ASN A 249 18.94 -3.79 0.25
N MET A 250 18.72 -2.48 0.23
CA MET A 250 18.23 -1.79 -0.97
C MET A 250 19.03 -0.53 -1.27
N ILE A 251 19.35 -0.34 -2.54
CA ILE A 251 19.83 0.93 -3.08
C ILE A 251 18.77 1.47 -4.02
N TYR A 252 18.45 2.75 -3.86
CA TYR A 252 17.45 3.45 -4.65
C TYR A 252 18.05 4.72 -5.25
N THR A 253 17.77 5.01 -6.50
CA THR A 253 17.98 6.36 -7.07
C THR A 253 16.87 6.73 -8.03
N ALA A 254 16.48 8.00 -8.05
CA ALA A 254 15.60 8.52 -9.08
C ALA A 254 15.97 9.95 -9.49
N LEU A 255 15.93 10.18 -10.80
CA LEU A 255 16.02 11.49 -11.42
C LEU A 255 14.65 11.84 -11.99
N THR A 256 14.07 12.94 -11.52
CA THR A 256 12.74 13.40 -11.94
C THR A 256 12.83 14.78 -12.53
N ALA A 257 12.51 14.93 -13.82
CA ALA A 257 12.16 16.21 -14.42
C ALA A 257 10.80 16.63 -13.88
N LYS A 258 10.76 17.75 -13.14
CA LYS A 258 9.54 18.20 -12.47
C LYS A 258 8.48 18.60 -13.47
N LYS A 259 7.23 18.59 -13.03
CA LYS A 259 6.11 19.07 -13.84
C LYS A 259 6.42 20.47 -14.41
N ASP A 260 6.16 20.64 -15.70
CA ASP A 260 6.38 21.88 -16.47
C ASP A 260 7.86 22.24 -16.75
N ALA A 261 8.83 21.45 -16.27
CA ALA A 261 10.24 21.78 -16.44
C ALA A 261 10.77 21.51 -17.87
N VAL A 262 10.24 20.48 -18.54
CA VAL A 262 10.65 20.08 -19.91
C VAL A 262 9.49 20.21 -20.88
N VAL A 263 8.34 19.63 -20.53
CA VAL A 263 7.11 19.71 -21.32
C VAL A 263 5.99 20.27 -20.42
N PRO A 264 5.26 21.31 -20.85
CA PRO A 264 4.11 21.81 -20.10
C PRO A 264 3.09 20.71 -19.81
N GLY A 265 2.62 20.63 -18.58
CA GLY A 265 1.68 19.61 -18.14
C GLY A 265 2.32 18.32 -17.61
N VAL A 266 3.62 18.08 -17.83
CA VAL A 266 4.21 16.73 -17.74
C VAL A 266 5.37 16.66 -16.76
N GLU A 267 5.38 15.62 -15.93
CA GLU A 267 6.53 15.13 -15.15
C GLU A 267 7.10 13.86 -15.81
N GLY A 268 8.42 13.73 -15.83
CA GLY A 268 9.11 12.51 -16.24
C GLY A 268 10.10 12.04 -15.18
N ARG A 269 10.06 10.76 -14.81
CA ARG A 269 11.00 10.14 -13.85
C ARG A 269 11.69 8.94 -14.47
N LEU A 270 12.97 8.81 -14.18
CA LEU A 270 13.76 7.58 -14.31
C LEU A 270 14.18 7.14 -12.92
N PHE A 271 14.09 5.84 -12.64
CA PHE A 271 14.49 5.28 -11.36
C PHE A 271 15.22 3.96 -11.51
N TYR A 272 16.05 3.67 -10.51
CA TYR A 272 16.74 2.40 -10.34
C TYR A 272 16.62 1.92 -8.90
N ILE A 273 16.48 0.60 -8.74
CA ILE A 273 16.41 -0.09 -7.45
C ILE A 273 17.31 -1.31 -7.52
N ASN A 274 18.20 -1.51 -6.55
CA ASN A 274 18.74 -2.82 -6.23
C ASN A 274 18.03 -3.35 -4.98
N TYR A 275 17.64 -4.61 -4.99
CA TYR A 275 17.01 -5.33 -3.89
C TYR A 275 17.77 -6.65 -3.68
N ASP A 276 18.38 -6.77 -2.51
CA ASP A 276 19.18 -7.91 -2.08
C ASP A 276 18.54 -8.51 -0.83
N ASP A 277 18.24 -9.81 -0.84
CA ASP A 277 17.53 -10.54 0.22
C ASP A 277 18.14 -11.92 0.42
N ASP A 278 18.82 -12.10 1.56
CA ASP A 278 19.52 -13.32 2.00
C ASP A 278 18.97 -13.84 3.34
N ARG A 279 17.73 -13.47 3.69
CA ARG A 279 17.04 -13.88 4.93
C ARG A 279 17.00 -15.40 5.11
N ASP A 280 16.85 -15.85 6.35
CA ASP A 280 16.52 -17.25 6.63
C ASP A 280 15.05 -17.57 6.29
N THR A 281 14.76 -17.74 5.00
CA THR A 281 13.44 -18.08 4.45
C THR A 281 13.59 -18.76 3.07
N GLN A 282 12.48 -19.17 2.45
CA GLN A 282 12.45 -19.72 1.09
C GLN A 282 11.65 -18.79 0.18
N VAL A 283 12.04 -18.71 -1.09
CA VAL A 283 11.27 -17.97 -2.10
C VAL A 283 9.90 -18.60 -2.35
N VAL A 284 9.02 -17.81 -2.94
CA VAL A 284 7.75 -18.28 -3.49
C VAL A 284 7.75 -18.02 -4.98
N ASP A 285 7.77 -19.11 -5.76
CA ASP A 285 7.68 -19.13 -7.22
C ASP A 285 6.95 -20.41 -7.68
N ASN A 286 6.87 -20.64 -9.00
CA ASN A 286 6.18 -21.77 -9.63
C ASN A 286 6.89 -23.13 -9.48
N ARG A 287 8.10 -23.21 -8.90
CA ARG A 287 8.83 -24.47 -8.66
C ARG A 287 8.18 -25.29 -7.54
N SER A 288 8.50 -26.58 -7.46
CA SER A 288 8.04 -27.41 -6.34
C SER A 288 8.70 -26.97 -5.02
N LEU A 289 8.04 -27.17 -3.88
CA LEU A 289 8.58 -26.72 -2.58
C LEU A 289 9.97 -27.30 -2.27
N GLU A 290 10.22 -28.54 -2.70
CA GLU A 290 11.49 -29.25 -2.46
C GLU A 290 12.65 -28.72 -3.30
N THR A 291 12.36 -28.06 -4.42
CA THR A 291 13.38 -27.54 -5.35
C THR A 291 13.72 -26.08 -5.14
N ARG A 292 12.97 -25.37 -4.29
CA ARG A 292 13.20 -23.96 -3.99
C ARG A 292 14.38 -23.81 -3.01
N PRO A 293 15.46 -23.10 -3.39
CA PRO A 293 16.55 -22.81 -2.47
C PRO A 293 16.09 -21.96 -1.28
N ARG A 294 16.82 -22.05 -0.18
CA ARG A 294 16.71 -21.07 0.90
C ARG A 294 17.52 -19.82 0.54
N LEU A 295 17.03 -18.64 0.93
CA LEU A 295 17.67 -17.38 0.61
C LEU A 295 19.03 -17.17 1.29
N ASN A 296 19.26 -17.80 2.43
CA ASN A 296 20.55 -17.81 3.11
C ASN A 296 21.59 -18.75 2.47
N GLU A 297 21.21 -19.50 1.44
CA GLU A 297 22.10 -20.32 0.61
C GLU A 297 22.25 -19.69 -0.78
N GLU A 298 21.13 -19.33 -1.40
CA GLU A 298 21.04 -18.69 -2.72
C GLU A 298 20.15 -17.45 -2.63
N LYS A 299 20.75 -16.28 -2.55
CA LYS A 299 20.04 -15.02 -2.33
C LYS A 299 19.20 -14.57 -3.53
N VAL A 300 18.25 -13.66 -3.27
CA VAL A 300 17.61 -12.86 -4.33
C VAL A 300 18.40 -11.57 -4.48
N ASP A 301 18.90 -11.27 -5.68
CA ASP A 301 19.64 -10.05 -6.00
C ASP A 301 19.11 -9.48 -7.32
N LEU A 302 18.22 -8.50 -7.19
CA LEU A 302 17.47 -7.94 -8.31
C LEU A 302 17.83 -6.49 -8.54
N HIS A 303 18.02 -6.15 -9.81
CA HIS A 303 18.11 -4.80 -10.32
C HIS A 303 16.81 -4.46 -11.04
N THR A 304 16.21 -3.32 -10.71
CA THR A 304 15.03 -2.79 -11.38
C THR A 304 15.36 -1.44 -11.99
N ILE A 305 15.18 -1.27 -13.29
CA ILE A 305 15.19 0.03 -13.96
C ILE A 305 13.77 0.34 -14.39
N GLY A 306 13.31 1.56 -14.13
CA GLY A 306 11.98 1.96 -14.54
C GLY A 306 11.84 3.44 -14.82
N ALA A 307 10.69 3.78 -15.37
CA ALA A 307 10.37 5.13 -15.79
C ALA A 307 8.88 5.42 -15.64
N HIS A 308 8.54 6.70 -15.52
CA HIS A 308 7.17 7.15 -15.73
C HIS A 308 7.07 8.50 -16.42
N LEU A 309 5.94 8.70 -17.10
CA LEU A 309 5.44 9.99 -17.57
C LEU A 309 4.06 10.21 -16.96
N LEU A 310 3.92 11.30 -16.21
CA LEU A 310 2.65 11.71 -15.62
C LEU A 310 2.26 13.07 -16.18
N SER A 311 1.06 13.17 -16.76
CA SER A 311 0.54 14.41 -17.29
C SER A 311 -0.75 14.85 -16.59
N LEU A 312 -0.92 16.16 -16.50
CA LEU A 312 -2.18 16.81 -16.13
C LEU A 312 -2.31 18.10 -16.95
N GLN A 313 -3.32 18.13 -17.81
CA GLN A 313 -3.60 19.27 -18.68
C GLN A 313 -5.04 19.73 -18.56
N GLN A 314 -5.25 21.04 -18.69
CA GLN A 314 -6.59 21.62 -18.75
C GLN A 314 -7.12 21.50 -20.19
N VAL A 315 -8.26 20.83 -20.38
CA VAL A 315 -8.85 20.58 -21.71
C VAL A 315 -10.36 20.83 -21.66
N GLY A 316 -10.82 21.86 -22.36
CA GLY A 316 -12.23 22.23 -22.45
C GLY A 316 -12.85 22.51 -21.06
N PRO A 317 -14.00 21.92 -20.72
CA PRO A 317 -14.68 22.15 -19.43
C PRO A 317 -14.02 21.45 -18.23
N GLY A 318 -12.88 20.78 -18.42
CA GLY A 318 -12.29 19.88 -17.45
C GLY A 318 -10.78 19.74 -17.59
N SER A 319 -10.23 18.68 -17.01
CA SER A 319 -8.82 18.33 -17.13
C SER A 319 -8.65 16.87 -17.51
N ILE A 320 -7.63 16.61 -18.32
CA ILE A 320 -7.18 15.28 -18.70
C ILE A 320 -5.91 14.96 -17.91
N ASP A 321 -5.82 13.74 -17.41
CA ASP A 321 -4.60 13.18 -16.80
C ASP A 321 -4.21 11.88 -17.50
N SER A 322 -2.92 11.62 -17.60
CA SER A 322 -2.42 10.34 -18.11
C SER A 322 -1.19 9.89 -17.36
N LEU A 323 -1.04 8.57 -17.23
CA LEU A 323 0.15 7.93 -16.67
C LEU A 323 0.61 6.83 -17.62
N LEU A 324 1.89 6.85 -17.96
CA LEU A 324 2.60 5.68 -18.45
C LEU A 324 3.71 5.38 -17.45
N TRP A 325 3.72 4.19 -16.89
CA TRP A 325 4.75 3.71 -15.96
C TRP A 325 5.24 2.34 -16.43
N GLY A 326 6.54 2.08 -16.33
CA GLY A 326 7.11 0.78 -16.64
C GLY A 326 8.35 0.49 -15.82
N ALA A 327 8.61 -0.79 -15.59
CA ALA A 327 9.79 -1.28 -14.92
C ALA A 327 10.25 -2.60 -15.55
N TYR A 328 11.57 -2.79 -15.63
CA TYR A 328 12.23 -4.02 -16.03
C TYR A 328 13.15 -4.47 -14.92
N GLN A 329 13.08 -5.76 -14.59
CA GLN A 329 13.88 -6.41 -13.56
C GLN A 329 14.82 -7.42 -14.18
N PHE A 330 16.06 -7.43 -13.69
CA PHE A 330 17.08 -8.39 -14.07
C PHE A 330 17.99 -8.71 -12.88
N GLY A 331 18.74 -9.80 -12.94
CA GLY A 331 19.63 -10.22 -11.86
C GLY A 331 19.48 -11.70 -11.57
N ARG A 332 19.41 -12.05 -10.29
CA ARG A 332 19.37 -13.43 -9.82
C ARG A 332 18.17 -13.65 -8.89
N TRP A 333 17.36 -14.64 -9.23
CA TRP A 333 16.33 -15.17 -8.35
C TRP A 333 16.84 -16.50 -7.82
N THR A 334 17.56 -16.47 -6.70
CA THR A 334 18.26 -17.65 -6.17
C THR A 334 19.26 -18.21 -7.21
N ASP A 335 19.14 -19.49 -7.53
CA ASP A 335 19.93 -20.21 -8.52
C ASP A 335 19.52 -19.95 -9.99
N GLN A 336 18.44 -19.20 -10.24
CA GLN A 336 17.96 -18.85 -11.59
C GLN A 336 18.35 -17.42 -12.02
N ASP A 337 18.51 -17.21 -13.32
CA ASP A 337 18.56 -15.85 -13.90
C ASP A 337 17.19 -15.19 -13.80
N HIS A 338 17.13 -13.89 -13.52
CA HIS A 338 15.86 -13.15 -13.44
C HIS A 338 15.68 -12.23 -14.63
N GLN A 339 14.50 -12.25 -15.27
CA GLN A 339 14.10 -11.31 -16.31
C GLN A 339 12.59 -11.07 -16.27
N ALA A 340 12.16 -9.95 -15.72
CA ALA A 340 10.74 -9.66 -15.54
C ALA A 340 10.40 -8.21 -15.86
N TRP A 341 9.12 -7.90 -16.07
CA TRP A 341 8.69 -6.54 -16.37
C TRP A 341 7.27 -6.25 -15.88
N ALA A 342 6.97 -4.97 -15.73
CA ALA A 342 5.62 -4.49 -15.48
C ALA A 342 5.36 -3.17 -16.21
N ILE A 343 4.12 -2.94 -16.59
CA ILE A 343 3.65 -1.72 -17.25
C ILE A 343 2.30 -1.27 -16.68
N SER A 344 2.07 0.03 -16.70
CA SER A 344 0.80 0.64 -16.37
C SER A 344 0.50 1.78 -17.33
N ALA A 345 -0.68 1.74 -17.95
CA ALA A 345 -1.19 2.80 -18.79
C ALA A 345 -2.52 3.27 -18.20
N GLU A 346 -2.64 4.58 -17.93
CA GLU A 346 -3.83 5.19 -17.36
C GLU A 346 -4.21 6.44 -18.13
N LEU A 347 -5.52 6.66 -18.27
CA LEU A 347 -6.08 7.87 -18.85
C LEU A 347 -7.32 8.28 -18.06
N GLY A 348 -7.41 9.55 -17.71
CA GLY A 348 -8.49 10.12 -16.94
C GLY A 348 -9.01 11.43 -17.51
N TYR A 349 -10.32 11.64 -17.41
CA TYR A 349 -10.94 12.94 -17.69
C TYR A 349 -11.85 13.36 -16.55
N GLN A 350 -11.65 14.57 -16.05
CA GLN A 350 -12.47 15.15 -14.98
C GLN A 350 -13.26 16.35 -15.50
N TRP A 351 -14.58 16.25 -15.47
CA TRP A 351 -15.47 17.37 -15.74
C TRP A 351 -15.56 18.28 -14.51
N SER A 352 -14.76 19.35 -14.50
CA SER A 352 -14.62 20.21 -13.32
C SER A 352 -15.79 21.18 -13.11
N ARG A 353 -16.61 21.40 -14.15
CA ARG A 353 -17.78 22.30 -14.15
C ARG A 353 -19.12 21.61 -13.88
N LEU A 354 -19.15 20.28 -13.87
CA LEU A 354 -20.37 19.52 -13.57
C LEU A 354 -20.54 19.35 -12.06
N PRO A 355 -21.79 19.18 -11.56
CA PRO A 355 -22.03 18.78 -10.18
C PRO A 355 -21.21 17.56 -9.82
N PHE A 356 -20.67 17.55 -8.61
CA PHE A 356 -19.82 16.48 -8.05
C PHE A 356 -18.49 16.25 -8.76
N LYS A 357 -18.12 17.06 -9.76
CA LYS A 357 -16.82 17.02 -10.46
C LYS A 357 -16.40 15.59 -10.88
N PRO A 358 -17.25 14.85 -11.62
CA PRO A 358 -16.99 13.45 -11.94
C PRO A 358 -15.67 13.31 -12.67
N TRP A 359 -14.91 12.28 -12.29
CA TRP A 359 -13.61 11.96 -12.83
C TRP A 359 -13.57 10.49 -13.17
N LEU A 360 -13.71 10.21 -14.46
CA LEU A 360 -13.69 8.87 -15.02
C LEU A 360 -12.30 8.55 -15.53
N ARG A 361 -11.78 7.37 -15.20
CA ARG A 361 -10.46 6.90 -15.62
C ARG A 361 -10.53 5.45 -16.08
N ALA A 362 -9.73 5.14 -17.09
CA ALA A 362 -9.44 3.78 -17.53
C ALA A 362 -7.99 3.45 -17.18
N ILE A 363 -7.78 2.29 -16.59
CA ILE A 363 -6.48 1.82 -16.12
C ILE A 363 -6.23 0.42 -16.67
N TYR A 364 -5.02 0.20 -17.17
CA TYR A 364 -4.50 -1.11 -17.47
C TYR A 364 -3.15 -1.28 -16.76
N TYR A 365 -3.02 -2.33 -15.96
CA TYR A 365 -1.75 -2.77 -15.37
C TYR A 365 -1.46 -4.20 -15.82
N GLN A 366 -0.22 -4.47 -16.17
CA GLN A 366 0.25 -5.83 -16.44
C GLN A 366 1.64 -6.03 -15.86
N SER A 367 1.87 -7.19 -15.25
CA SER A 367 3.19 -7.67 -14.86
C SER A 367 3.45 -9.08 -15.38
N SER A 368 4.70 -9.41 -15.68
CA SER A 368 5.08 -10.71 -16.22
C SER A 368 4.93 -11.83 -15.20
N GLY A 369 4.72 -13.05 -15.70
CA GLY A 369 4.70 -14.30 -14.94
C GLY A 369 5.61 -15.33 -15.60
N ASP A 370 6.07 -16.29 -14.80
CA ASP A 370 6.97 -17.34 -15.22
C ASP A 370 6.23 -18.59 -15.72
N GLY A 371 6.33 -18.80 -17.03
CA GLY A 371 5.61 -19.88 -17.71
C GLY A 371 6.26 -21.25 -17.63
N ASN A 372 7.48 -21.36 -17.09
CA ASN A 372 8.26 -22.60 -17.16
C ASN A 372 9.18 -22.77 -15.94
N ALA A 373 8.70 -23.49 -14.93
CA ALA A 373 9.45 -23.78 -13.71
C ALA A 373 10.70 -24.67 -13.92
N GLU A 374 10.83 -25.31 -15.09
CA GLU A 374 11.89 -26.28 -15.39
C GLU A 374 13.07 -25.67 -16.18
N ASP A 375 13.01 -24.36 -16.50
CA ASP A 375 14.16 -23.65 -17.04
C ASP A 375 14.94 -22.87 -15.98
N ASN A 376 16.10 -22.35 -16.36
CA ASN A 376 16.98 -21.63 -15.46
C ASN A 376 16.69 -20.12 -15.43
N THR A 377 15.47 -19.67 -15.76
CA THR A 377 15.10 -18.26 -15.86
C THR A 377 13.76 -17.95 -15.21
N HIS A 378 13.79 -17.28 -14.06
CA HIS A 378 12.62 -16.75 -13.41
C HIS A 378 12.11 -15.47 -14.11
N LYS A 379 10.81 -15.43 -14.46
CA LYS A 379 10.20 -14.33 -15.24
C LYS A 379 9.04 -13.62 -14.55
N THR A 380 8.71 -13.99 -13.32
CA THR A 380 7.65 -13.35 -12.55
C THR A 380 8.13 -12.01 -12.02
N PHE A 381 7.40 -10.93 -12.31
CA PHE A 381 7.72 -9.62 -11.76
C PHE A 381 7.60 -9.62 -10.24
N PHE A 382 8.60 -9.13 -9.53
CA PHE A 382 8.65 -9.13 -8.08
C PHE A 382 8.34 -7.74 -7.50
N SER A 383 7.32 -7.65 -6.66
CA SER A 383 6.84 -6.38 -6.10
C SER A 383 7.68 -5.82 -4.93
N MET A 384 8.69 -6.55 -4.46
CA MET A 384 9.62 -6.16 -3.39
C MET A 384 8.96 -5.87 -2.02
N VAL A 385 8.96 -4.61 -1.58
CA VAL A 385 8.43 -4.18 -0.27
C VAL A 385 7.41 -3.04 -0.45
N PRO A 386 6.31 -3.29 -1.19
CA PRO A 386 5.38 -2.25 -1.61
C PRO A 386 4.41 -1.88 -0.48
N SER A 387 3.62 -0.82 -0.69
CA SER A 387 2.39 -0.60 0.08
C SER A 387 1.20 -1.23 -0.63
N GLY A 388 1.10 -2.57 -0.58
CA GLY A 388 0.22 -3.38 -1.44
C GLY A 388 -1.25 -2.93 -1.49
N ARG A 389 -1.85 -2.48 -0.37
CA ARG A 389 -3.26 -2.04 -0.33
C ARG A 389 -3.57 -0.76 -1.12
N ILE A 390 -2.57 -0.04 -1.62
CA ILE A 390 -2.80 1.09 -2.54
C ILE A 390 -3.27 0.57 -3.91
N PHE A 391 -2.69 -0.55 -4.37
CA PHE A 391 -2.93 -1.11 -5.70
C PHE A 391 -3.83 -2.35 -5.67
N ALA A 392 -3.87 -3.07 -4.54
CA ALA A 392 -4.76 -4.20 -4.27
C ALA A 392 -5.49 -3.98 -2.93
N LYS A 393 -6.47 -3.06 -2.90
CA LYS A 393 -7.20 -2.68 -1.66
C LYS A 393 -7.86 -3.87 -0.96
N PHE A 394 -8.43 -4.79 -1.76
CA PHE A 394 -8.86 -6.12 -1.33
C PHE A 394 -7.78 -7.14 -1.74
N PRO A 395 -6.87 -7.52 -0.84
CA PRO A 395 -5.65 -8.26 -1.18
C PRO A 395 -5.91 -9.76 -1.36
N PHE A 396 -6.70 -10.13 -2.37
CA PHE A 396 -6.77 -11.51 -2.88
C PHE A 396 -5.93 -11.73 -4.15
N PHE A 397 -5.20 -10.71 -4.55
CA PHE A 397 -4.19 -10.68 -5.61
C PHE A 397 -3.13 -9.63 -5.21
N ASP A 398 -2.00 -9.61 -5.89
CA ASP A 398 -1.03 -8.52 -5.84
C ASP A 398 -0.58 -8.12 -7.25
N GLN A 399 0.55 -7.42 -7.36
CA GLN A 399 1.06 -6.90 -8.62
C GLN A 399 2.04 -7.85 -9.35
N MET A 400 2.07 -9.13 -9.00
CA MET A 400 2.92 -10.18 -9.61
C MET A 400 2.07 -11.13 -10.47
N ASN A 401 2.54 -11.46 -11.69
CA ASN A 401 1.82 -12.30 -12.66
C ASN A 401 0.34 -11.89 -12.88
N ILE A 402 0.05 -10.61 -13.02
CA ILE A 402 -1.34 -10.12 -13.10
C ILE A 402 -1.55 -9.18 -14.28
N ARG A 403 -2.76 -9.22 -14.85
CA ARG A 403 -3.37 -8.18 -15.67
C ARG A 403 -4.59 -7.65 -14.93
N ASP A 404 -4.60 -6.35 -14.66
CA ASP A 404 -5.72 -5.63 -14.04
C ASP A 404 -6.21 -4.56 -15.00
N ALA A 405 -7.37 -4.80 -15.59
CA ALA A 405 -8.08 -3.83 -16.42
C ALA A 405 -9.26 -3.28 -15.62
N PHE A 406 -9.27 -1.98 -15.35
CA PHE A 406 -10.33 -1.41 -14.53
C PHE A 406 -10.73 0.02 -14.88
N ILE A 407 -11.96 0.34 -14.52
CA ILE A 407 -12.54 1.68 -14.64
C ILE A 407 -12.70 2.25 -13.23
N GLU A 408 -12.23 3.47 -13.03
CA GLU A 408 -12.36 4.24 -11.79
C GLU A 408 -13.27 5.45 -12.03
N LEU A 409 -14.31 5.59 -11.22
CA LEU A 409 -15.12 6.80 -11.13
C LEU A 409 -14.90 7.45 -9.76
N ASN A 410 -14.37 8.67 -9.76
CA ASN A 410 -14.33 9.51 -8.57
C ASN A 410 -15.37 10.63 -8.69
N VAL A 411 -16.10 10.88 -7.61
CA VAL A 411 -16.97 12.04 -7.45
C VAL A 411 -16.70 12.73 -6.13
N THR A 412 -16.94 14.03 -6.08
CA THR A 412 -16.76 14.91 -4.92
C THR A 412 -18.10 15.57 -4.60
N PRO A 413 -19.04 14.87 -3.92
CA PRO A 413 -20.39 15.37 -3.70
C PRO A 413 -20.43 16.74 -2.99
N THR A 414 -19.49 16.96 -2.07
CA THR A 414 -19.25 18.21 -1.36
C THR A 414 -17.75 18.44 -1.25
N GLU A 415 -17.30 19.63 -0.86
CA GLU A 415 -15.86 19.91 -0.65
C GLU A 415 -15.20 19.02 0.42
N LYS A 416 -16.01 18.40 1.28
CA LYS A 416 -15.58 17.53 2.37
C LYS A 416 -15.67 16.04 2.05
N SER A 417 -16.35 15.66 0.96
CA SER A 417 -16.65 14.26 0.66
C SER A 417 -16.08 13.81 -0.68
N GLN A 418 -15.54 12.61 -0.72
CA GLN A 418 -15.08 11.95 -1.94
C GLN A 418 -15.59 10.52 -1.96
N VAL A 419 -16.14 10.09 -3.10
CA VAL A 419 -16.52 8.71 -3.38
C VAL A 419 -15.70 8.23 -4.57
N SER A 420 -15.13 7.04 -4.46
CA SER A 420 -14.45 6.32 -5.54
C SER A 420 -15.15 4.99 -5.75
N ILE A 421 -15.47 4.66 -6.99
CA ILE A 421 -16.02 3.36 -7.39
C ILE A 421 -15.07 2.77 -8.43
N ASN A 422 -14.59 1.55 -8.21
CA ASN A 422 -13.69 0.84 -9.12
C ASN A 422 -14.31 -0.48 -9.56
N LEU A 423 -14.17 -0.80 -10.84
CA LEU A 423 -14.63 -2.05 -11.45
C LEU A 423 -13.45 -2.72 -12.13
N HIS A 424 -12.94 -3.79 -11.53
CA HIS A 424 -11.76 -4.53 -11.99
C HIS A 424 -12.14 -5.83 -12.68
N HIS A 425 -11.38 -6.15 -13.72
CA HIS A 425 -11.27 -7.48 -14.29
C HIS A 425 -9.82 -7.96 -14.19
N LEU A 426 -9.63 -9.08 -13.50
CA LEU A 426 -8.34 -9.61 -13.10
C LEU A 426 -8.08 -10.93 -13.82
N THR A 427 -6.94 -11.02 -14.50
CA THR A 427 -6.46 -12.27 -15.10
C THR A 427 -4.98 -12.47 -14.82
N LEU A 428 -4.51 -13.71 -14.76
CA LEU A 428 -3.08 -14.00 -14.70
C LEU A 428 -2.41 -13.62 -16.02
N ALA A 429 -1.18 -13.12 -15.96
CA ALA A 429 -0.41 -12.87 -17.17
C ALA A 429 0.06 -14.17 -17.83
N ASN A 430 0.39 -15.17 -17.00
CA ASN A 430 0.76 -16.52 -17.37
C ASN A 430 0.00 -17.51 -16.46
N ASP A 431 -0.68 -18.49 -17.05
CA ASP A 431 -1.45 -19.52 -16.36
C ASP A 431 -0.62 -20.74 -15.96
N ASN A 432 0.65 -20.84 -16.33
CA ASN A 432 1.57 -21.84 -15.77
C ASN A 432 2.27 -21.34 -14.48
N ASP A 433 2.10 -20.06 -14.15
CA ASP A 433 2.63 -19.45 -12.94
C ASP A 433 1.55 -19.37 -11.85
N LEU A 434 1.92 -18.89 -10.66
CA LEU A 434 1.04 -18.78 -9.51
C LEU A 434 0.20 -17.50 -9.52
N LEU A 435 -0.94 -17.55 -8.85
CA LEU A 435 -1.60 -16.37 -8.30
C LEU A 435 -0.88 -15.97 -7.01
N TYR A 436 -0.15 -14.88 -7.05
CA TYR A 436 0.56 -14.32 -5.90
C TYR A 436 -0.33 -13.40 -5.09
N ARG A 437 -0.10 -13.42 -3.77
CA ARG A 437 -0.69 -12.49 -2.80
C ARG A 437 0.34 -12.20 -1.73
N GLY A 438 0.38 -10.96 -1.25
CA GLY A 438 1.28 -10.59 -0.17
C GLY A 438 1.43 -9.08 -0.04
N LEU A 439 2.22 -8.67 0.95
CA LEU A 439 2.50 -7.25 1.25
C LEU A 439 4.01 -6.98 1.35
N GLY A 440 4.82 -7.88 0.80
CA GLY A 440 6.27 -7.87 0.95
C GLY A 440 6.74 -8.40 2.30
N ALA A 441 8.07 -8.46 2.47
CA ALA A 441 8.71 -8.93 3.69
C ALA A 441 8.18 -8.24 4.96
N SER A 442 7.67 -9.03 5.92
CA SER A 442 7.10 -8.55 7.19
C SER A 442 7.89 -9.02 8.41
N THR A 443 8.68 -10.08 8.28
CA THR A 443 9.50 -10.70 9.33
C THR A 443 10.94 -10.86 8.85
N LYS A 444 11.88 -10.89 9.80
CA LYS A 444 13.30 -11.11 9.50
C LYS A 444 13.66 -12.52 9.05
N SER A 445 12.85 -13.52 9.43
CA SER A 445 13.03 -14.92 9.03
C SER A 445 11.69 -15.65 8.94
N GLY A 446 11.72 -16.87 8.43
CA GLY A 446 10.57 -17.76 8.30
C GLY A 446 9.71 -17.43 7.09
N ALA A 447 8.92 -16.35 7.16
CA ALA A 447 7.99 -15.98 6.10
C ALA A 447 8.62 -15.08 5.01
N PHE A 448 8.46 -15.47 3.75
CA PHE A 448 8.96 -14.69 2.61
C PHE A 448 8.27 -13.32 2.48
N GLY A 449 6.98 -13.24 2.81
CA GLY A 449 6.15 -12.03 2.67
C GLY A 449 5.13 -12.10 1.52
N TYR A 450 5.21 -13.18 0.73
CA TYR A 450 4.28 -13.53 -0.34
C TYR A 450 3.84 -14.99 -0.20
N VAL A 451 2.67 -15.32 -0.75
CA VAL A 451 2.15 -16.67 -0.88
C VAL A 451 1.63 -16.87 -2.30
N GLY A 452 1.79 -18.08 -2.82
CA GLY A 452 1.35 -18.45 -4.17
C GLY A 452 0.23 -19.49 -4.14
N LYS A 453 -0.68 -19.41 -5.10
CA LYS A 453 -1.74 -20.39 -5.35
C LYS A 453 -1.67 -20.85 -6.80
N LEU A 454 -1.90 -22.15 -7.03
CA LEU A 454 -1.88 -22.71 -8.37
C LEU A 454 -2.99 -22.10 -9.22
N SER A 455 -2.70 -21.81 -10.48
CA SER A 455 -3.68 -21.32 -11.46
C SER A 455 -4.77 -22.36 -11.78
N GLY A 456 -4.44 -23.65 -11.67
CA GLY A 456 -5.26 -24.74 -12.18
C GLY A 456 -5.34 -24.78 -13.71
N GLY A 457 -4.36 -24.20 -14.42
CA GLY A 457 -4.35 -24.08 -15.89
C GLY A 457 -5.35 -23.06 -16.43
N SER A 458 -5.76 -22.09 -15.61
CA SER A 458 -6.64 -21.00 -16.01
C SER A 458 -6.01 -19.65 -15.72
N SER A 459 -6.39 -18.64 -16.50
CA SER A 459 -5.97 -17.26 -16.26
C SER A 459 -7.04 -16.41 -15.57
N ASP A 460 -8.30 -16.85 -15.49
CA ASP A 460 -9.39 -16.03 -14.95
C ASP A 460 -9.34 -15.98 -13.41
N VAL A 461 -8.85 -14.86 -12.87
CA VAL A 461 -8.80 -14.62 -11.42
C VAL A 461 -10.15 -14.13 -10.92
N GLY A 462 -10.82 -13.28 -11.71
CA GLY A 462 -12.20 -12.86 -11.46
C GLY A 462 -12.41 -11.35 -11.61
N GLN A 463 -13.41 -10.84 -10.89
CA GLN A 463 -13.83 -9.44 -10.94
C GLN A 463 -13.89 -8.86 -9.54
N LEU A 464 -13.59 -7.57 -9.39
CA LEU A 464 -13.71 -6.85 -8.13
C LEU A 464 -14.47 -5.55 -8.35
N ILE A 465 -15.50 -5.34 -7.53
CA ILE A 465 -16.16 -4.04 -7.40
C ILE A 465 -15.78 -3.48 -6.04
N ASP A 466 -15.15 -2.31 -5.99
CA ASP A 466 -14.90 -1.62 -4.73
C ASP A 466 -15.39 -0.18 -4.70
N ILE A 467 -15.82 0.24 -3.52
CA ILE A 467 -16.33 1.57 -3.23
C ILE A 467 -15.55 2.09 -2.03
N SER A 468 -14.94 3.26 -2.18
CA SER A 468 -14.30 3.98 -1.09
C SER A 468 -15.00 5.31 -0.86
N PHE A 469 -15.25 5.65 0.40
CA PHE A 469 -15.78 6.94 0.81
C PHE A 469 -14.81 7.61 1.76
N ARG A 470 -14.59 8.92 1.59
CA ARG A 470 -13.81 9.74 2.51
C ARG A 470 -14.63 10.97 2.89
N TYR A 471 -14.64 11.29 4.17
CA TYR A 471 -15.24 12.50 4.71
C TYR A 471 -14.28 13.24 5.63
N ILE A 472 -14.08 14.53 5.38
CA ILE A 472 -13.25 15.41 6.21
C ILE A 472 -14.19 16.25 7.08
N PHE A 473 -14.26 15.94 8.39
CA PHE A 473 -15.11 16.71 9.30
C PHE A 473 -14.54 18.13 9.49
N ASN A 474 -13.25 18.18 9.80
CA ASN A 474 -12.45 19.38 9.98
C ASN A 474 -10.97 19.08 9.66
N LYS A 475 -10.05 20.01 9.99
CA LYS A 475 -8.62 19.85 9.68
C LYS A 475 -7.95 18.71 10.44
N GLN A 476 -8.52 18.28 11.57
CA GLN A 476 -7.97 17.28 12.47
C GLN A 476 -8.65 15.92 12.32
N LEU A 477 -9.95 15.89 12.01
CA LEU A 477 -10.77 14.67 12.01
C LEU A 477 -11.25 14.30 10.61
N ALA A 478 -10.95 13.07 10.20
CA ALA A 478 -11.45 12.48 8.96
C ALA A 478 -11.93 11.04 9.18
N MET A 479 -12.85 10.60 8.33
CA MET A 479 -13.30 9.21 8.25
C MET A 479 -13.06 8.68 6.84
N ARG A 480 -12.71 7.39 6.74
CA ARG A 480 -12.73 6.63 5.50
C ARG A 480 -13.54 5.36 5.68
N MET A 481 -14.23 4.97 4.63
CA MET A 481 -14.94 3.69 4.55
C MET A 481 -14.61 3.03 3.23
N TYR A 482 -14.65 1.71 3.24
CA TYR A 482 -14.43 0.88 2.07
C TYR A 482 -15.34 -0.34 2.10
N TYR A 483 -15.84 -0.70 0.93
CA TYR A 483 -16.48 -1.97 0.69
C TYR A 483 -15.96 -2.54 -0.63
N GLY A 484 -15.51 -3.80 -0.62
CA GLY A 484 -15.10 -4.52 -1.80
C GLY A 484 -15.83 -5.85 -1.91
N ARG A 485 -16.30 -6.19 -3.11
CA ARG A 485 -16.89 -7.48 -3.43
C ARG A 485 -16.12 -8.11 -4.59
N ALA A 486 -15.52 -9.25 -4.32
CA ALA A 486 -14.80 -10.04 -5.30
C ALA A 486 -15.67 -11.22 -5.77
N PHE A 487 -15.69 -11.42 -7.09
CA PHE A 487 -16.34 -12.53 -7.77
C PHE A 487 -15.23 -13.42 -8.33
N GLY A 488 -15.02 -14.57 -7.71
CA GLY A 488 -13.91 -15.47 -8.04
C GLY A 488 -14.09 -16.15 -9.38
N GLY A 489 -13.11 -15.95 -10.26
CA GLY A 489 -12.97 -16.67 -11.51
C GLY A 489 -12.45 -18.09 -11.31
N ASN A 490 -12.13 -18.75 -12.41
CA ASN A 490 -11.70 -20.16 -12.42
C ASN A 490 -10.47 -20.44 -11.53
N VAL A 491 -9.49 -19.52 -11.46
CA VAL A 491 -8.31 -19.67 -10.59
C VAL A 491 -8.71 -19.69 -9.11
N ILE A 492 -9.65 -18.81 -8.72
CA ILE A 492 -10.17 -18.78 -7.35
C ILE A 492 -11.00 -20.04 -7.08
N GLN A 493 -11.80 -20.49 -8.05
CA GLN A 493 -12.63 -21.69 -7.90
C GLN A 493 -11.78 -22.95 -7.72
N HIS A 494 -10.64 -23.04 -8.40
CA HIS A 494 -9.68 -24.13 -8.25
C HIS A 494 -9.17 -24.23 -6.79
N ASN A 495 -8.85 -23.09 -6.17
CA ASN A 495 -8.25 -23.03 -4.83
C ASN A 495 -9.26 -22.97 -3.68
N PHE A 496 -10.49 -22.50 -3.93
CA PHE A 496 -11.48 -22.20 -2.89
C PHE A 496 -12.83 -22.88 -3.14
N LYS A 497 -12.84 -24.21 -3.26
CA LYS A 497 -14.01 -25.05 -3.65
C LYS A 497 -15.30 -24.84 -2.83
N GLY A 498 -15.23 -24.36 -1.60
CA GLY A 498 -16.40 -24.17 -0.75
C GLY A 498 -17.12 -22.83 -0.98
N LYS A 499 -16.37 -21.76 -1.27
CA LYS A 499 -16.94 -20.43 -1.54
C LYS A 499 -16.01 -19.58 -2.40
N HIS A 500 -16.59 -19.03 -3.46
CA HIS A 500 -15.86 -18.32 -4.53
C HIS A 500 -16.16 -16.84 -4.64
N ASN A 501 -17.01 -16.29 -3.78
CA ASN A 501 -17.23 -14.85 -3.69
C ASN A 501 -16.71 -14.38 -2.33
N ALA A 502 -16.17 -13.17 -2.28
CA ALA A 502 -15.65 -12.60 -1.05
C ALA A 502 -16.07 -11.15 -0.88
N ASN A 503 -16.19 -10.71 0.37
CA ASN A 503 -16.48 -9.34 0.75
C ASN A 503 -15.44 -8.88 1.78
N SER A 504 -15.06 -7.60 1.69
CA SER A 504 -14.26 -6.92 2.71
C SER A 504 -14.86 -5.54 2.95
N PHE A 505 -15.05 -5.20 4.22
CA PHE A 505 -15.45 -3.87 4.63
C PHE A 505 -14.46 -3.36 5.68
N TRP A 506 -14.15 -2.08 5.62
CA TRP A 506 -13.47 -1.42 6.73
C TRP A 506 -13.89 0.03 6.84
N ALA A 507 -13.88 0.53 8.07
CA ALA A 507 -14.07 1.93 8.39
C ALA A 507 -12.93 2.38 9.30
N ASP A 508 -12.36 3.55 9.02
CA ASP A 508 -11.37 4.19 9.87
C ASP A 508 -11.76 5.62 10.20
N PHE A 509 -11.40 6.02 11.42
CA PHE A 509 -11.45 7.39 11.90
C PHE A 509 -10.03 7.79 12.26
N THR A 510 -9.59 8.93 11.75
CA THR A 510 -8.27 9.47 12.03
C THR A 510 -8.42 10.86 12.60
N PHE A 511 -7.85 11.05 13.78
CA PHE A 511 -7.57 12.35 14.37
C PHE A 511 -6.08 12.66 14.21
N SER A 512 -5.73 13.87 13.77
CA SER A 512 -4.34 14.31 13.64
C SER A 512 -4.18 15.78 13.98
N PHE A 513 -3.00 16.15 14.50
CA PHE A 513 -2.68 17.54 14.85
C PHE A 513 -1.24 17.92 14.49
#